data_AF-A0A7S1GZT0-F1
#
_entry.id   AF-A0A7S1GZT0-F1
#
_cell.length_a   1.000
_cell.length_b   1.000
_cell.length_c   1.000
_cell.angle_alpha   90.00
_cell.angle_beta   90.00
_cell.angle_gamma   90.00
#
_symmetry.space_group_name_H-M   'P 1'
#
loop_
_entity.id
_entity.type
_entity.pdbx_description
1 polymer ?
#
loop_
_entity_poly.entity_id
_entity_poly.type
_entity_poly.pdbx_seq_one_letter_code
_entity_poly.pdbx_strand_id
1 'polypeptide(L)'
;AVNVDGFFCCVLSYLRGYIAMETVERVFKCMQSLSLPTNSPDLDSKLAWQSCCDAIEHRHGAMRIPLITGIGKSINVSDITQDELDKALVLMKDFPHTK
;
A
#
# COMPACT_ATOMS: atom_id res chain seq x y z
N ALA A 1 6.52 5.98 8.74
CA ALA A 1 6.96 5.54 7.40
C ALA A 1 6.48 4.11 7.09
N VAL A 2 7.06 3.05 7.68
CA VAL A 2 6.77 1.65 7.29
C VAL A 2 5.29 1.25 7.38
N ASN A 3 4.57 1.63 8.46
CA ASN A 3 3.16 1.26 8.59
C ASN A 3 2.25 1.91 7.53
N VAL A 4 2.58 3.13 7.10
CA VAL A 4 1.86 3.85 6.04
C VAL A 4 2.05 3.13 4.70
N ASP A 5 3.30 2.76 4.38
CA ASP A 5 3.61 1.96 3.19
C ASP A 5 2.93 0.59 3.20
N GLY A 6 2.93 -0.09 4.35
CA GLY A 6 2.23 -1.35 4.54
C GLY A 6 0.71 -1.23 4.33
N PHE A 7 0.09 -0.16 4.83
CA PHE A 7 -1.33 0.09 4.58
C PHE A 7 -1.61 0.43 3.12
N PHE A 8 -0.75 1.23 2.48
CA PHE A 8 -0.84 1.53 1.06
C PHE A 8 -0.75 0.27 0.19
N CYS A 9 0.19 -0.64 0.49
CA CYS A 9 0.27 -1.95 -0.17
C CYS A 9 -0.97 -2.83 0.08
N CYS A 10 -1.60 -2.73 1.26
CA CYS A 10 -2.86 -3.43 1.55
C CYS A 10 -3.99 -2.92 0.63
N VAL A 11 -4.10 -1.60 0.45
CA VAL A 11 -5.09 -0.99 -0.46
C VAL A 11 -4.82 -1.38 -1.92
N LEU A 12 -3.56 -1.37 -2.36
CA LEU A 12 -3.18 -1.86 -3.70
C LEU A 12 -3.56 -3.34 -3.91
N SER A 13 -3.38 -4.17 -2.88
CA SER A 13 -3.75 -5.59 -2.92
C SER A 13 -5.26 -5.77 -3.13
N TYR A 14 -6.08 -4.91 -2.53
CA TYR A 14 -7.53 -4.88 -2.75
C TYR A 14 -7.89 -4.42 -4.17
N LEU A 15 -7.26 -3.35 -4.67
CA LEU A 15 -7.51 -2.85 -6.03
C LEU A 15 -7.17 -3.89 -7.11
N ARG A 16 -6.18 -4.76 -6.84
CA ARG A 16 -5.83 -5.91 -7.69
C ARG A 16 -6.70 -7.15 -7.48
N GLY A 17 -7.68 -7.10 -6.57
CA GLY A 17 -8.58 -8.21 -6.27
C GLY A 17 -7.91 -9.37 -5.52
N TYR A 18 -6.73 -9.17 -4.93
CA TYR A 18 -6.03 -10.22 -4.17
C TYR A 18 -6.62 -10.47 -2.79
N ILE A 19 -7.27 -9.45 -2.24
CA ILE A 19 -7.99 -9.52 -0.97
C ILE A 19 -9.32 -8.77 -1.09
N ALA A 20 -10.26 -9.12 -0.23
CA ALA A 20 -11.53 -8.41 -0.12
C ALA A 20 -11.43 -7.20 0.83
N MET A 21 -12.36 -6.24 0.73
CA MET A 21 -12.35 -5.02 1.54
C MET A 21 -12.40 -5.32 3.05
N GLU A 22 -13.06 -6.40 3.46
CA GLU A 22 -13.10 -6.85 4.85
C GLU A 22 -11.70 -7.15 5.40
N THR A 23 -10.78 -7.60 4.55
CA THR A 23 -9.38 -7.80 4.95
C THR A 23 -8.66 -6.46 5.12
N VAL A 24 -8.89 -5.50 4.23
CA VAL A 24 -8.33 -4.14 4.34
C VAL A 24 -8.79 -3.49 5.64
N GLU A 25 -10.09 -3.54 5.94
CA GLU A 25 -10.66 -2.98 7.17
C GLU A 25 -10.09 -3.64 8.43
N ARG A 26 -9.88 -4.96 8.42
CA ARG A 26 -9.27 -5.68 9.54
C ARG A 26 -7.84 -5.22 9.78
N VAL A 27 -7.05 -5.09 8.72
CA VAL A 27 -5.67 -4.57 8.80
C VAL A 27 -5.67 -3.13 9.31
N PHE A 28 -6.54 -2.28 8.76
CA PHE A 28 -6.70 -0.90 9.18
C PHE A 28 -7.05 -0.79 10.68
N LYS A 29 -8.11 -1.49 11.14
CA LYS A 29 -8.53 -1.50 12.55
C LYS A 29 -7.42 -1.97 13.48
N CYS A 30 -6.63 -2.98 13.06
CA CYS A 30 -5.47 -3.44 13.81
C CYS A 30 -4.41 -2.32 13.95
N MET A 31 -4.00 -1.69 12.85
CA MET A 31 -3.04 -0.59 12.88
C MET A 31 -3.51 0.59 13.75
N GLN A 32 -4.80 0.93 13.64
CA GLN A 32 -5.44 1.99 14.44
C GLN A 32 -5.46 1.64 15.94
N SER A 33 -5.73 0.38 16.30
CA SER A 33 -5.73 -0.08 17.70
C SER A 33 -4.34 0.00 18.36
N LEU A 34 -3.29 0.00 17.55
CA LEU A 34 -1.91 0.15 17.97
C LEU A 34 -1.42 1.61 17.89
N SER A 35 -2.33 2.55 17.57
CA SER A 35 -2.02 3.97 17.35
C SER A 35 -0.94 4.19 16.29
N LEU A 36 -0.87 3.31 15.28
CA LEU A 36 0.09 3.44 14.18
C LEU A 36 -0.48 4.35 13.07
N PRO A 37 0.35 5.23 12.47
CA PRO A 37 -0.11 6.07 11.38
C PRO A 37 -0.42 5.21 10.15
N THR A 38 -1.61 5.41 9.58
CA THR A 38 -2.08 4.76 8.35
C THR A 38 -2.05 5.69 7.14
N ASN A 39 -1.64 6.94 7.33
CA ASN A 39 -1.43 7.92 6.26
C ASN A 39 -0.27 8.87 6.62
N SER A 40 0.23 9.62 5.64
CA SER A 40 1.23 10.67 5.80
C SER A 40 0.91 11.84 4.85
N PRO A 41 1.06 13.11 5.26
CA PRO A 41 0.93 14.24 4.34
C PRO A 41 1.98 14.22 3.22
N ASP A 42 3.10 13.53 3.43
CA ASP A 42 4.16 13.38 2.43
C ASP A 42 3.84 12.31 1.38
N LEU A 43 2.84 11.44 1.63
CA LEU A 43 2.46 10.38 0.70
C LEU A 43 1.60 10.97 -0.44
N ASP A 44 2.28 11.34 -1.53
CA ASP A 44 1.66 11.80 -2.77
C ASP A 44 2.00 10.90 -3.97
N SER A 45 1.37 11.17 -5.11
CA SER A 45 1.56 10.41 -6.36
C SER A 45 3.03 10.38 -6.80
N LYS A 46 3.72 11.51 -6.64
CA LYS A 46 5.11 11.65 -7.08
C LYS A 46 6.03 10.82 -6.20
N LEU A 47 5.86 10.87 -4.88
CA LEU A 47 6.63 10.07 -3.93
C LEU A 47 6.36 8.58 -4.10
N ALA A 48 5.09 8.18 -4.28
CA ALA A 48 4.71 6.79 -4.50
C ALA A 48 5.35 6.22 -5.77
N TRP A 49 5.31 6.99 -6.88
CA TRP A 49 5.93 6.59 -8.13
C TRP A 49 7.46 6.55 -8.03
N GLN A 50 8.08 7.57 -7.42
CA GLN A 50 9.52 7.59 -7.22
C GLN A 50 9.99 6.39 -6.40
N SER A 51 9.25 6.01 -5.35
CA SER A 51 9.56 4.83 -4.54
C SER A 51 9.53 3.53 -5.34
N CYS A 52 8.66 3.43 -6.35
CA CYS A 52 8.63 2.31 -7.28
C CYS A 52 9.87 2.30 -8.20
N CYS A 53 10.26 3.45 -8.75
CA CYS A 53 11.50 3.59 -9.54
C CYS A 53 12.74 3.22 -8.71
N ASP A 54 12.85 3.74 -7.49
CA ASP A 54 13.96 3.45 -6.59
C ASP A 54 14.03 1.95 -6.26
N ALA A 55 12.87 1.27 -6.13
CA ALA A 55 12.83 -0.17 -5.91
C ALA A 55 13.41 -0.94 -7.10
N ILE A 56 13.20 -0.50 -8.34
CA ILE A 56 13.79 -1.12 -9.55
C ILE A 56 15.31 -1.01 -9.51
N GLU A 57 15.83 0.18 -9.22
CA GLU A 57 17.28 0.44 -9.17
C GLU A 57 17.97 -0.42 -8.11
N HIS A 58 17.37 -0.55 -6.93
CA HIS A 58 17.98 -1.28 -5.81
C HIS A 58 17.74 -2.80 -5.85
N ARG A 59 16.76 -3.31 -6.60
CA ARG A 59 16.35 -4.74 -6.56
C ARG A 59 16.59 -5.46 -7.89
N HIS A 60 17.73 -5.20 -8.50
CA HIS A 60 18.21 -5.87 -9.72
C HIS A 60 17.26 -5.70 -10.93
N GLY A 61 16.70 -4.51 -11.10
CA GLY A 61 15.89 -4.17 -12.29
C GLY A 61 14.42 -4.56 -12.22
N ALA A 62 13.89 -4.89 -11.04
CA ALA A 62 12.48 -5.21 -10.84
C ALA A 62 11.97 -4.64 -9.52
N MET A 63 10.75 -4.07 -9.49
CA MET A 63 10.22 -3.45 -8.26
C MET A 63 10.09 -4.45 -7.11
N ARG A 64 9.57 -5.66 -7.37
CA ARG A 64 9.31 -6.71 -6.37
C ARG A 64 8.54 -6.19 -5.14
N ILE A 65 7.47 -5.44 -5.37
CA ILE A 65 6.62 -4.90 -4.30
C ILE A 65 5.80 -6.05 -3.69
N PRO A 66 5.83 -6.25 -2.36
CA PRO A 66 5.04 -7.28 -1.72
C PRO A 66 3.58 -6.83 -1.60
N LEU A 67 2.67 -7.54 -2.27
CA LEU A 67 1.23 -7.37 -2.11
C LEU A 67 0.65 -8.60 -1.41
N ILE A 68 -0.27 -8.37 -0.48
CA ILE A 68 -0.87 -9.45 0.30
C ILE A 68 -1.98 -10.15 -0.51
N THR A 69 -2.07 -11.46 -0.38
CA THR A 69 -3.16 -12.28 -0.96
C THR A 69 -4.07 -12.86 0.12
N GLY A 70 -3.84 -12.43 1.36
CA GLY A 70 -4.53 -12.83 2.58
C GLY A 70 -3.64 -12.55 3.79
N ILE A 71 -4.20 -12.64 4.99
CA ILE A 71 -3.40 -12.46 6.21
C ILE A 71 -2.37 -13.59 6.32
N GLY A 72 -1.10 -13.21 6.47
CA GLY A 72 0.03 -14.15 6.51
C GLY A 72 0.51 -14.65 5.14
N LYS A 73 -0.01 -14.11 4.03
CA LYS A 73 0.38 -14.49 2.66
C LYS A 73 0.64 -13.27 1.78
N SER A 74 1.69 -13.32 0.97
CA SER A 74 2.02 -12.27 0.01
C SER A 74 2.67 -12.84 -1.26
N ILE A 75 2.63 -12.03 -2.32
CA ILE A 75 3.35 -12.24 -3.57
C ILE A 75 4.12 -10.97 -3.92
N ASN A 76 5.22 -11.11 -4.67
CA ASN A 76 5.96 -9.97 -5.19
C ASN A 76 5.48 -9.65 -6.61
N VAL A 77 5.12 -8.40 -6.84
CA VAL A 77 4.72 -7.89 -8.17
C VAL A 77 5.76 -6.88 -8.69
N SER A 78 5.90 -6.80 -10.00
CA SER A 78 6.86 -5.88 -10.66
C SER A 78 6.25 -5.10 -11.81
N ASP A 79 4.92 -5.01 -11.85
CA ASP A 79 4.11 -4.41 -12.90
C ASP A 79 3.13 -3.35 -12.35
N ILE A 80 3.45 -2.72 -11.21
CA ILE A 80 2.66 -1.62 -10.67
C ILE A 80 2.76 -0.40 -11.59
N THR A 81 1.60 0.17 -11.90
CA THR A 81 1.48 1.37 -12.73
C THR A 81 1.23 2.62 -11.88
N GLN A 82 1.60 3.80 -12.37
CA GLN A 82 1.31 5.06 -11.70
C GLN A 82 -0.20 5.25 -11.47
N ASP A 83 -1.03 4.82 -12.43
CA ASP A 83 -2.49 4.91 -12.35
C ASP A 83 -3.08 4.06 -11.20
N GLU A 84 -2.48 2.90 -10.91
CA GLU A 84 -2.84 2.09 -9.74
C GLU A 84 -2.45 2.76 -8.42
N LEU A 85 -1.29 3.42 -8.37
CA LEU A 85 -0.86 4.18 -7.20
C LEU A 85 -1.83 5.33 -6.93
N ASP A 86 -2.22 6.07 -7.96
CA ASP A 86 -3.15 7.20 -7.84
C ASP A 86 -4.52 6.73 -7.35
N LYS A 87 -5.04 5.63 -7.88
CA LYS A 87 -6.28 5.00 -7.39
C LYS A 87 -6.18 4.59 -5.93
N ALA A 88 -5.05 4.04 -5.50
CA ALA A 88 -4.83 3.67 -4.11
C ALA A 88 -4.79 4.91 -3.19
N LEU A 89 -4.13 6.00 -3.60
CA LEU A 89 -4.11 7.26 -2.87
C LEU A 89 -5.50 7.90 -2.75
N VAL A 90 -6.32 7.81 -3.80
CA VAL A 90 -7.71 8.26 -3.75
C VAL A 90 -8.51 7.43 -2.76
N LEU A 91 -8.46 6.09 -2.86
CA LEU A 91 -9.19 5.19 -1.97
C LEU A 91 -8.76 5.32 -0.51
N MET A 92 -7.49 5.60 -0.24
CA MET A 92 -7.03 5.84 1.14
C MET A 92 -7.77 6.98 1.82
N LYS A 93 -8.23 8.01 1.09
CA LYS A 93 -8.96 9.16 1.66
C LYS A 93 -10.30 8.77 2.29
N ASP A 94 -10.86 7.62 1.93
CA ASP A 94 -12.13 7.12 2.48
C ASP A 94 -11.93 6.51 3.89
N PHE A 95 -10.69 6.28 4.32
CA PHE A 95 -10.39 5.73 5.63
C PHE A 95 -10.23 6.82 6.69
N PRO A 96 -10.83 6.66 7.89
CA PRO A 96 -10.74 7.64 8.96
C PRO A 96 -9.40 7.54 9.70
N HIS A 97 -8.34 8.08 9.11
CA HIS A 97 -7.01 8.08 9.69
C HIS A 97 -6.97 8.84 11.02
N THR A 98 -6.41 8.21 12.06
CA THR A 98 -6.07 8.94 13.28
C THR A 98 -4.81 9.77 13.06
N LYS A 99 -4.79 10.97 13.64
CA LYS A 99 -3.60 11.82 13.70
C LYS A 99 -2.52 11.20 14.59
#